data_AF-A0A8B6ET88-F1
#
_entry.id   AF-A0A8B6ET88-F1
#
_cell.length_a   1.000
_cell.length_b   1.000
_cell.length_c   1.000
_cell.angle_alpha   90.00
_cell.angle_beta   90.00
_cell.angle_gamma   90.00
#
_symmetry.space_group_name_H-M   'P 1'
#
loop_
_entity.id
_entity.type
_entity.pdbx_description
1 polymer ?
#
loop_
_entity_poly.entity_id
_entity_poly.type
_entity_poly.pdbx_seq_one_letter_code
_entity_poly.pdbx_strand_id
1 'polypeptide(L)'
;MDNVELLHNTEQLVLREVQQQFYESELNDIRDSKPLNKHSSIVQLDPFIGNDGLLRVGGRLKHIKFDSSFKNPIILPAKHHVTTLIVRKYHEDVKHQGRHFTEGRIRSAGYWVVGCKRLVSSILHKCVTCRKLRKEFQCQKMSNLPVDRIEPEQPPFSSVGVDMFGPWEVLTRKTRGGAANSKRWAALFTCLVTRAVHIEVVEEMSASSFINALLRFQAIRGPVRIFRSDRGTNFVGTVNEMNINVIEVENGPIKNFLQKHGISWIFNSPHSSHMGGVWERMIGVTRRILDAMLLEYGSRSLTHEVLTTFLAEASYIINSRPLVETSTDPNNPFILSPLTLLTQKSNVLQSNIIDFETVDKKDLLRKQWKRVQNLAAIFWKRWKVEYLNTLQNRRKWTSVEKNVSLGDVVLVRDKELSRNSWPLGIVTKVMPSDDGLVRKVELRMIIDGNPKTFLRPISEVVLLVEQ
;
A
#
# COMPACT_ATOMS: atom_id res chain seq x y z
N MET A 1 21.54 40.53 -42.57
CA MET A 1 20.51 39.51 -42.32
C MET A 1 20.36 39.40 -40.82
N ASP A 2 19.21 39.79 -40.29
CA ASP A 2 18.94 39.75 -38.85
C ASP A 2 18.89 38.29 -38.36
N ASN A 3 19.46 38.02 -37.18
CA ASN A 3 19.50 36.67 -36.57
C ASN A 3 18.12 36.01 -36.47
N VAL A 4 17.04 36.80 -36.39
CA VAL A 4 15.65 36.34 -36.33
C VAL A 4 15.19 35.78 -37.67
N GLU A 5 15.58 36.43 -38.77
CA GLU A 5 15.23 36.02 -40.13
C GLU A 5 15.97 34.73 -40.50
N LEU A 6 17.25 34.61 -40.12
CA LEU A 6 18.03 33.39 -40.31
C LEU A 6 17.43 32.19 -39.55
N LEU A 7 16.99 32.40 -38.31
CA LEU A 7 16.36 31.37 -37.51
C LEU A 7 15.04 30.89 -38.16
N HIS A 8 14.21 31.82 -38.62
CA HIS A 8 12.95 31.49 -39.27
C HIS A 8 13.16 30.72 -40.58
N ASN A 9 14.11 31.16 -41.41
CA ASN A 9 14.45 30.48 -42.66
C ASN A 9 15.02 29.08 -42.42
N THR A 10 15.85 28.93 -41.38
CA THR A 10 16.40 27.63 -40.98
C THR A 10 15.31 26.68 -40.48
N GLU A 11 14.37 27.18 -39.68
CA GLU A 11 13.23 26.40 -39.21
C GLU A 11 12.38 25.90 -40.38
N GLN A 12 12.02 26.79 -41.32
CA GLN A 12 11.26 26.41 -42.51
C GLN A 12 12.00 25.37 -43.35
N LEU A 13 13.32 25.52 -43.53
CA LEU A 13 14.14 24.54 -44.26
C LEU A 13 14.07 23.15 -43.63
N VAL A 14 14.26 23.07 -42.31
CA VAL A 14 14.18 21.80 -41.58
C VAL A 14 12.79 21.17 -41.72
N LEU A 15 11.72 21.97 -41.62
CA LEU A 15 10.36 21.45 -41.75
C LEU A 15 10.06 20.96 -43.18
N ARG A 16 10.59 21.64 -44.22
CA ARG A 16 10.47 21.19 -45.62
C ARG A 16 11.16 19.84 -45.82
N GLU A 17 12.38 19.68 -45.30
CA GLU A 17 13.11 18.40 -45.37
C GLU A 17 12.34 17.27 -44.69
N VAL A 18 11.77 17.51 -43.50
CA VAL A 18 10.95 16.52 -42.80
C VAL A 18 9.72 16.11 -43.62
N GLN A 19 9.09 17.07 -44.29
CA GLN A 19 7.93 16.80 -45.13
C GLN A 19 8.32 16.06 -46.42
N GLN A 20 9.43 16.45 -47.05
CA GLN A 20 9.94 15.80 -48.25
C GLN A 20 10.27 14.32 -47.96
N GLN A 21 10.90 14.02 -46.83
CA GLN A 21 11.24 12.64 -46.47
C GLN A 21 10.03 11.73 -46.19
N PHE A 22 8.91 12.29 -45.71
CA PHE A 22 7.77 11.48 -45.24
C PHE A 22 6.55 11.53 -46.16
N TYR A 23 6.38 12.61 -46.92
CA TYR A 23 5.22 12.87 -47.77
C TYR A 23 5.64 13.15 -49.23
N GLU A 24 6.75 12.56 -49.69
CA GLU A 24 7.27 12.77 -51.05
C GLU A 24 6.23 12.53 -52.14
N SER A 25 5.52 11.39 -52.06
CA SER A 25 4.46 11.02 -52.99
C SER A 25 3.35 12.06 -53.02
N GLU A 26 2.87 12.46 -51.84
CA GLU A 26 1.79 13.44 -51.71
C GLU A 26 2.22 14.84 -52.18
N LEU A 27 3.46 15.23 -51.93
CA LEU A 27 4.03 16.48 -52.42
C LEU A 27 4.10 16.51 -53.96
N ASN A 28 4.51 15.41 -54.58
CA ASN A 28 4.57 15.29 -56.03
C ASN A 28 3.16 15.29 -56.65
N ASP A 29 2.21 14.55 -56.06
CA ASP A 29 0.82 14.53 -56.51
C ASP A 29 0.19 15.92 -56.45
N ILE A 30 0.42 16.69 -55.37
CA ILE A 30 -0.11 18.06 -55.23
C ILE A 30 0.54 19.01 -56.25
N ARG A 31 1.85 18.90 -56.49
CA ARG A 31 2.56 19.71 -57.50
C ARG A 31 2.04 19.43 -58.91
N ASP A 32 1.77 18.17 -59.22
CA ASP A 32 1.24 17.71 -60.51
C ASP A 32 -0.28 17.91 -60.66
N SER A 33 -0.95 18.50 -59.67
CA SER A 33 -2.42 18.64 -59.62
C SER A 33 -3.18 17.30 -59.76
N LYS A 34 -2.58 16.21 -59.28
CA LYS A 34 -3.17 14.88 -59.23
C LYS A 34 -3.92 14.66 -57.92
N PRO A 35 -4.98 13.83 -57.93
CA PRO A 35 -5.67 13.46 -56.70
C PRO A 35 -4.76 12.61 -55.81
N LEU A 36 -4.70 12.92 -54.52
CA LEU A 36 -3.96 12.13 -53.53
C LEU A 36 -4.50 10.70 -53.44
N ASN A 37 -3.61 9.76 -53.18
CA ASN A 37 -3.97 8.37 -52.89
C ASN A 37 -4.97 8.30 -51.73
N LYS A 38 -6.13 7.66 -51.93
CA LYS A 38 -7.22 7.52 -50.95
C LYS A 38 -6.78 6.90 -49.61
N HIS A 39 -5.67 6.17 -49.58
CA HIS A 39 -5.11 5.55 -48.38
C HIS A 39 -4.09 6.42 -47.64
N SER A 40 -3.74 7.60 -48.17
CA SER A 40 -2.79 8.49 -47.49
C SER A 40 -3.35 9.02 -46.18
N SER A 41 -2.47 9.11 -45.18
CA SER A 41 -2.79 9.53 -43.81
C SER A 41 -3.25 10.99 -43.70
N ILE A 42 -3.07 11.78 -44.76
CA ILE A 42 -3.37 13.22 -44.79
C ILE A 42 -4.49 13.61 -45.75
N VAL A 43 -5.08 12.68 -46.52
CA VAL A 43 -6.14 13.00 -47.50
C VAL A 43 -7.32 13.74 -46.89
N GLN A 44 -7.73 13.34 -45.68
CA GLN A 44 -8.85 13.97 -44.97
C GLN A 44 -8.55 15.41 -44.51
N LEU A 45 -7.29 15.84 -44.54
CA LEU A 45 -6.85 17.17 -44.16
C LEU A 45 -6.88 18.17 -45.33
N ASP A 46 -7.27 17.71 -46.53
CA ASP A 46 -7.30 18.53 -47.75
C ASP A 46 -6.00 19.34 -47.94
N PRO A 47 -4.82 18.67 -47.97
CA PRO A 47 -3.55 19.35 -47.79
C PRO A 47 -3.16 20.16 -49.03
N PHE A 48 -2.48 21.29 -48.83
CA PHE A 48 -1.96 22.13 -49.90
C PHE A 48 -0.56 22.65 -49.56
N ILE A 49 0.17 23.11 -50.57
CA ILE A 49 1.50 23.72 -50.41
C ILE A 49 1.32 25.23 -50.25
N GLY A 50 1.81 25.78 -49.13
CA GLY A 50 1.80 27.23 -48.88
C GLY A 50 2.85 27.98 -49.71
N ASN A 51 2.78 29.31 -49.69
CA ASN A 51 3.76 30.19 -50.37
C ASN A 51 5.19 29.99 -49.85
N ASP A 52 5.31 29.46 -48.64
CA ASP A 52 6.55 29.09 -47.97
C ASP A 52 6.99 27.66 -48.32
N GLY A 53 6.41 27.01 -49.33
CA GLY A 53 6.78 25.67 -49.77
C GLY A 53 6.49 24.55 -48.76
N LEU A 54 5.75 24.84 -47.68
CA LEU A 54 5.41 23.88 -46.64
C LEU A 54 4.03 23.26 -46.89
N LEU A 55 3.90 21.97 -46.63
CA LEU A 55 2.65 21.23 -46.65
C LEU A 55 1.80 21.62 -45.44
N ARG A 56 0.60 22.14 -45.69
CA ARG A 56 -0.31 22.69 -44.67
C ARG A 56 -1.68 22.04 -44.78
N VAL A 57 -2.40 22.04 -43.65
CA VAL A 57 -3.80 21.59 -43.58
C VAL A 57 -4.68 22.59 -44.34
N GLY A 58 -5.46 22.12 -45.30
CA GLY A 58 -6.46 22.91 -45.97
C GLY A 58 -7.84 22.79 -45.32
N GLY A 59 -8.89 23.06 -46.10
CA GLY A 59 -10.27 22.84 -45.66
C GLY A 59 -11.10 24.08 -45.31
N ARG A 60 -12.09 23.84 -44.43
CA ARG A 60 -13.43 24.50 -44.39
C ARG A 60 -13.50 25.86 -43.70
N LEU A 61 -12.40 26.37 -43.15
CA LEU A 61 -12.37 27.60 -42.34
C LEU A 61 -11.84 28.82 -43.12
N LYS A 62 -11.92 28.79 -44.46
CA LYS A 62 -11.37 29.81 -45.38
C LYS A 62 -11.83 31.25 -45.07
N HIS A 63 -13.02 31.44 -44.51
CA HIS A 63 -13.63 32.77 -44.30
C HIS A 63 -13.40 33.40 -42.92
N ILE A 64 -12.68 32.72 -42.02
CA ILE A 64 -12.42 33.25 -40.67
C ILE A 64 -11.31 34.32 -40.72
N LYS A 65 -11.36 35.38 -39.88
CA LYS A 65 -10.37 36.49 -39.86
C LYS A 65 -9.21 36.31 -38.86
N PHE A 66 -8.78 35.08 -38.56
CA PHE A 66 -7.60 34.80 -37.70
C PHE A 66 -6.29 34.70 -38.51
N ASP A 67 -5.13 34.67 -37.84
CA ASP A 67 -3.81 34.50 -38.47
C ASP A 67 -3.69 33.22 -39.33
N SER A 68 -2.93 33.31 -40.42
CA SER A 68 -2.73 32.23 -41.41
C SER A 68 -2.15 30.95 -40.79
N SER A 69 -1.25 31.07 -39.82
CA SER A 69 -0.61 29.93 -39.15
C SER A 69 -1.57 29.09 -38.31
N PHE A 70 -2.64 29.69 -37.77
CA PHE A 70 -3.67 28.96 -37.02
C PHE A 70 -4.73 28.35 -37.94
N LYS A 71 -5.01 29.01 -39.08
CA LYS A 71 -5.94 28.54 -40.10
C LYS A 71 -5.43 27.31 -40.84
N ASN A 72 -4.17 27.36 -41.24
CA ASN A 72 -3.54 26.36 -42.09
C ASN A 72 -2.26 25.85 -41.42
N PRO A 73 -2.40 25.08 -40.33
CA PRO A 73 -1.26 24.57 -39.59
C PRO A 73 -0.38 23.66 -40.47
N ILE A 74 0.92 23.67 -40.20
CA ILE A 74 1.94 22.90 -40.91
C ILE A 74 1.77 21.42 -40.56
N ILE A 75 1.66 20.54 -41.56
CA ILE A 75 1.49 19.11 -41.35
C ILE A 75 2.82 18.47 -40.98
N LEU A 76 2.86 17.74 -39.87
CA LEU A 76 4.04 17.02 -39.42
C LEU A 76 3.77 15.53 -39.19
N PRO A 77 4.71 14.64 -39.57
CA PRO A 77 4.59 13.22 -39.31
C PRO A 77 4.90 12.89 -37.85
N ALA A 78 4.07 12.09 -37.18
CA ALA A 78 4.36 11.69 -35.78
C ALA A 78 5.62 10.84 -35.63
N LYS A 79 6.06 10.14 -36.69
CA LYS A 79 7.21 9.22 -36.68
C LYS A 79 8.50 9.90 -37.15
N HIS A 80 8.76 11.12 -36.69
CA HIS A 80 10.00 11.83 -37.00
C HIS A 80 10.64 12.43 -35.74
N HIS A 81 11.98 12.45 -35.68
CA HIS A 81 12.72 12.93 -34.51
C HIS A 81 12.46 14.42 -34.24
N VAL A 82 12.47 15.25 -35.29
CA VAL A 82 12.16 16.70 -35.18
C VAL A 82 10.78 16.92 -34.56
N THR A 83 9.76 16.17 -35.01
CA THR A 83 8.40 16.28 -34.44
C THR A 83 8.35 15.87 -32.97
N THR A 84 9.15 14.87 -32.58
CA THR A 84 9.30 14.47 -31.17
C THR A 84 9.92 15.58 -30.33
N LEU A 85 10.95 16.28 -30.85
CA LEU A 85 11.57 17.42 -30.18
C LEU A 85 10.59 18.59 -30.02
N ILE A 86 9.83 18.92 -31.07
CA ILE A 86 8.81 19.97 -31.04
C ILE A 86 7.76 19.67 -29.97
N VAL A 87 7.24 18.44 -29.94
CA VAL A 87 6.24 18.04 -28.93
C VAL A 87 6.84 18.07 -27.53
N ARG A 88 8.11 17.69 -27.34
CA ARG A 88 8.80 17.76 -26.05
C ARG A 88 8.94 19.21 -25.56
N LYS A 89 9.34 20.12 -26.43
CA LYS A 89 9.41 21.56 -26.13
C LYS A 89 8.06 22.08 -25.65
N TYR A 90 6.99 21.84 -26.39
CA TYR A 90 5.66 22.34 -25.99
C TYR A 90 5.09 21.63 -24.76
N HIS A 91 5.47 20.38 -24.51
CA HIS A 91 5.15 19.68 -23.28
C HIS A 91 5.80 20.34 -22.04
N GLU A 92 7.04 20.84 -22.19
CA GLU A 92 7.76 21.60 -21.16
C GLU A 92 7.20 23.02 -21.00
N ASP A 93 6.84 23.70 -22.10
CA ASP A 93 6.23 25.04 -22.07
C ASP A 93 4.94 25.06 -21.26
N VAL A 94 4.08 24.04 -21.44
CA VAL A 94 2.84 23.89 -20.65
C VAL A 94 3.08 23.30 -19.26
N LYS A 95 4.33 23.26 -18.78
CA LYS A 95 4.70 22.80 -17.43
C LYS A 95 4.12 21.43 -17.08
N HIS A 96 4.16 20.49 -18.02
CA HIS A 96 3.71 19.11 -17.82
C HIS A 96 2.22 18.96 -17.40
N GLN A 97 1.35 19.91 -17.77
CA GLN A 97 -0.09 19.93 -17.41
C GLN A 97 -0.93 18.80 -18.05
N GLY A 98 -0.32 17.96 -18.89
CA GLY A 98 -0.97 16.78 -19.44
C GLY A 98 -1.27 16.91 -20.92
N ARG A 99 -1.97 15.90 -21.45
CA ARG A 99 -2.11 15.68 -22.88
C ARG A 99 -2.90 16.79 -23.57
N HIS A 100 -4.05 17.17 -23.02
CA HIS A 100 -4.93 18.18 -23.62
C HIS A 100 -4.25 19.54 -23.76
N PHE A 101 -3.54 19.98 -22.71
CA PHE A 101 -2.78 21.24 -22.75
C PHE A 101 -1.62 21.19 -23.75
N THR A 102 -0.91 20.07 -23.81
CA THR A 102 0.20 19.88 -24.77
C THR A 102 -0.31 19.90 -26.21
N GLU A 103 -1.40 19.18 -26.51
CA GLU A 103 -2.04 19.16 -27.83
C GLU A 103 -2.55 20.55 -28.23
N GLY A 104 -3.21 21.26 -27.31
CA GLY A 104 -3.69 22.62 -27.53
C GLY A 104 -2.55 23.58 -27.85
N ARG A 105 -1.43 23.51 -27.10
CA ARG A 105 -0.26 24.37 -27.33
C ARG A 105 0.42 24.13 -28.66
N ILE A 106 0.53 22.87 -29.10
CA ILE A 106 1.06 22.49 -30.42
C ILE A 106 0.18 23.06 -31.53
N ARG A 107 -1.15 22.94 -31.37
CA ARG A 107 -2.10 23.46 -32.36
C ARG A 107 -2.10 24.98 -32.42
N SER A 108 -2.04 25.65 -31.27
CA SER A 108 -1.90 27.12 -31.20
C SER A 108 -0.55 27.62 -31.72
N ALA A 109 0.47 26.78 -31.73
CA ALA A 109 1.75 27.09 -32.38
C ALA A 109 1.73 26.94 -33.91
N GLY A 110 0.60 26.50 -34.50
CA GLY A 110 0.46 26.35 -35.95
C GLY A 110 0.96 25.02 -36.51
N TYR A 111 1.08 23.97 -35.69
CA TYR A 111 1.44 22.63 -36.17
C TYR A 111 0.27 21.65 -36.08
N TRP A 112 0.18 20.78 -37.08
CA TRP A 112 -0.74 19.66 -37.14
C TRP A 112 0.04 18.35 -37.22
N VAL A 113 0.21 17.69 -36.08
CA VAL A 113 0.89 16.40 -36.02
C VAL A 113 -0.09 15.27 -36.30
N VAL A 114 0.13 14.51 -37.37
CA VAL A 114 -0.70 13.35 -37.72
C VAL A 114 -0.55 12.28 -36.64
N GLY A 115 -1.63 11.95 -35.93
CA GLY A 115 -1.56 11.03 -34.78
C GLY A 115 -0.99 11.67 -33.49
N CYS A 116 -1.01 13.01 -33.36
CA CYS A 116 -0.50 13.78 -32.21
C CYS A 116 -0.82 13.14 -30.85
N LYS A 117 -2.07 12.74 -30.69
CA LYS A 117 -2.65 12.03 -29.55
C LYS A 117 -1.77 10.89 -29.01
N ARG A 118 -1.30 10.02 -29.89
CA ARG A 118 -0.49 8.85 -29.53
C ARG A 118 0.95 9.25 -29.19
N LEU A 119 1.51 10.19 -29.96
CA LEU A 119 2.87 10.71 -29.73
C LEU A 119 2.98 11.42 -28.38
N VAL A 120 2.06 12.34 -28.09
CA VAL A 120 1.99 13.06 -26.80
C VAL A 120 1.86 12.06 -25.65
N SER A 121 0.96 11.07 -25.76
CA SER A 121 0.80 10.04 -24.72
C SER A 121 2.10 9.26 -24.49
N SER A 122 2.84 8.92 -25.55
CA SER A 122 4.13 8.23 -25.45
C SER A 122 5.19 9.10 -24.76
N ILE A 123 5.26 10.39 -25.09
CA ILE A 123 6.20 11.34 -24.47
C ILE A 123 5.89 11.54 -22.99
N LEU A 124 4.62 11.75 -22.63
CA LEU A 124 4.19 11.86 -21.23
C LEU A 124 4.53 10.60 -20.44
N HIS A 125 4.34 9.42 -21.02
CA HIS A 125 4.68 8.15 -20.38
C HIS A 125 6.18 8.00 -20.13
N LYS A 126 7.05 8.56 -20.97
CA LYS A 126 8.52 8.53 -20.81
C LYS A 126 9.08 9.69 -19.98
N CYS A 127 8.31 10.76 -19.77
CA CYS A 127 8.76 11.95 -19.07
C CYS A 127 8.94 11.70 -17.56
N VAL A 128 10.17 11.85 -17.06
CA VAL A 128 10.52 11.67 -15.63
C VAL A 128 9.70 12.60 -14.74
N THR A 129 9.52 13.87 -15.12
CA THR A 129 8.71 14.84 -14.35
C THR A 129 7.26 14.39 -14.24
N CYS A 130 6.64 13.95 -15.34
CA CYS A 130 5.29 13.39 -15.30
C CYS A 130 5.20 12.13 -14.44
N ARG A 131 6.21 11.25 -14.51
CA ARG A 131 6.28 10.05 -13.68
C ARG A 131 6.36 10.41 -12.19
N LYS A 132 7.24 11.34 -11.82
CA LYS A 132 7.39 11.84 -10.44
C LYS A 132 6.07 12.40 -9.91
N LEU A 133 5.40 13.24 -10.69
CA LEU A 133 4.16 13.90 -10.28
C LEU A 133 2.95 12.95 -10.19
N ARG A 134 2.81 11.97 -11.12
CA ARG A 134 1.52 11.27 -11.32
C ARG A 134 1.57 9.75 -11.49
N LYS A 135 2.73 9.12 -11.72
CA LYS A 135 2.78 7.66 -11.99
C LYS A 135 2.40 6.84 -10.74
N GLU A 136 1.69 5.74 -10.94
CA GLU A 136 1.30 4.87 -9.84
C GLU A 136 2.49 4.06 -9.31
N PHE A 137 2.34 3.53 -8.09
CA PHE A 137 3.33 2.62 -7.51
C PHE A 137 3.46 1.36 -8.36
N GLN A 138 4.63 0.73 -8.35
CA GLN A 138 4.81 -0.57 -8.97
C GLN A 138 3.95 -1.60 -8.24
N CYS A 139 3.31 -2.49 -8.97
CA CYS A 139 2.58 -3.61 -8.39
C CYS A 139 3.00 -4.89 -9.10
N GLN A 140 2.75 -6.03 -8.44
CA GLN A 140 3.00 -7.35 -8.99
C GLN A 140 1.93 -8.29 -8.43
N LYS A 141 1.62 -9.36 -9.17
CA LYS A 141 0.68 -10.41 -8.73
C LYS A 141 0.99 -10.83 -7.30
N MET A 142 -0.01 -10.99 -6.44
CA MET A 142 0.21 -11.37 -5.03
C MET A 142 0.93 -12.73 -4.93
N SER A 143 1.87 -12.87 -3.99
CA SER A 143 2.58 -14.13 -3.73
C SER A 143 1.61 -15.19 -3.22
N ASN A 144 1.91 -16.46 -3.50
CA ASN A 144 1.29 -17.58 -2.80
C ASN A 144 1.48 -17.45 -1.29
N LEU A 145 0.55 -18.05 -0.55
CA LEU A 145 0.57 -18.06 0.91
C LEU A 145 1.75 -18.89 1.43
N PRO A 146 2.38 -18.52 2.56
CA PRO A 146 3.47 -19.31 3.14
C PRO A 146 3.04 -20.77 3.36
N VAL A 147 3.96 -21.73 3.19
CA VAL A 147 3.71 -23.17 3.37
C VAL A 147 3.11 -23.48 4.75
N ASP A 148 3.51 -22.72 5.78
CA ASP A 148 2.96 -22.80 7.14
C ASP A 148 1.46 -22.49 7.25
N ARG A 149 0.83 -21.93 6.20
CA ARG A 149 -0.61 -21.69 6.11
C ARG A 149 -1.36 -22.83 5.42
N ILE A 150 -0.65 -23.71 4.71
CA ILE A 150 -1.23 -24.68 3.78
C ILE A 150 -1.05 -26.12 4.26
N GLU A 151 -0.10 -26.43 5.16
CA GLU A 151 0.03 -27.79 5.74
C GLU A 151 -1.28 -28.20 6.45
N PRO A 152 -2.06 -29.14 5.88
CA PRO A 152 -3.42 -29.44 6.33
C PRO A 152 -3.48 -30.29 7.62
N GLU A 153 -2.39 -30.41 8.36
CA GLU A 153 -2.22 -31.37 9.46
C GLU A 153 -1.65 -30.76 10.75
N GLN A 154 -1.38 -29.45 10.78
CA GLN A 154 -0.83 -28.81 11.98
C GLN A 154 -1.93 -28.44 12.98
N PRO A 155 -1.78 -28.81 14.27
CA PRO A 155 -2.68 -28.37 15.32
C PRO A 155 -2.83 -26.84 15.40
N PRO A 156 -3.96 -26.33 15.93
CA PRO A 156 -4.09 -24.91 16.21
C PRO A 156 -2.93 -24.39 17.07
N PHE A 157 -2.42 -23.22 16.73
CA PHE A 157 -1.28 -22.56 17.38
C PHE A 157 0.09 -23.22 17.23
N SER A 158 0.27 -24.20 16.32
CA SER A 158 1.63 -24.66 15.95
C SER A 158 2.46 -23.56 15.27
N SER A 159 1.81 -22.70 14.47
CA SER A 159 2.40 -21.52 13.82
C SER A 159 1.65 -20.27 14.27
N VAL A 160 2.34 -19.33 14.89
CA VAL A 160 1.71 -18.20 15.61
C VAL A 160 2.33 -16.87 15.19
N GLY A 161 1.47 -15.89 14.86
CA GLY A 161 1.84 -14.49 14.77
C GLY A 161 1.79 -13.84 16.17
N VAL A 162 2.76 -13.02 16.53
CA VAL A 162 2.81 -12.33 17.84
C VAL A 162 2.95 -10.82 17.63
N ASP A 163 2.14 -10.05 18.35
CA ASP A 163 2.29 -8.60 18.49
C ASP A 163 2.16 -8.17 19.96
N MET A 164 2.84 -7.08 20.31
CA MET A 164 2.80 -6.47 21.65
C MET A 164 2.27 -5.04 21.56
N PHE A 165 1.33 -4.68 22.42
CA PHE A 165 0.73 -3.34 22.43
C PHE A 165 0.30 -2.89 23.83
N GLY A 166 -0.15 -1.62 23.92
CA GLY A 166 -0.20 -0.82 25.14
C GLY A 166 0.84 0.32 25.09
N PRO A 167 1.24 0.92 26.23
CA PRO A 167 0.78 0.62 27.59
C PRO A 167 -0.58 1.24 27.94
N TRP A 168 -1.33 0.57 28.81
CA TRP A 168 -2.49 1.16 29.49
C TRP A 168 -2.20 1.32 30.98
N GLU A 169 -2.70 2.41 31.56
CA GLU A 169 -2.61 2.64 33.00
C GLU A 169 -3.69 1.84 33.74
N VAL A 170 -3.25 1.02 34.69
CA VAL A 170 -4.12 0.30 35.62
C VAL A 170 -3.90 0.78 37.04
N LEU A 171 -4.97 0.82 37.82
CA LEU A 171 -4.97 1.11 39.24
C LEU A 171 -4.38 -0.09 40.02
N THR A 172 -3.25 0.10 40.69
CA THR A 172 -2.60 -0.95 41.50
C THR A 172 -2.87 -0.81 42.99
N ARG A 173 -3.06 0.41 43.51
CA ARG A 173 -3.39 0.62 44.93
C ARG A 173 -4.24 1.87 45.13
N LYS A 174 -5.30 1.76 45.94
CA LYS A 174 -5.99 2.92 46.52
C LYS A 174 -5.37 3.20 47.90
N THR A 175 -4.54 4.23 48.03
CA THR A 175 -4.04 4.67 49.34
C THR A 175 -4.89 5.82 49.87
N ARG A 176 -4.82 6.11 51.17
CA ARG A 176 -5.55 7.22 51.81
C ARG A 176 -5.18 8.61 51.22
N GLY A 177 -4.08 8.73 50.48
CA GLY A 177 -3.60 9.98 49.86
C GLY A 177 -3.52 9.98 48.33
N GLY A 178 -3.98 8.93 47.63
CA GLY A 178 -3.95 8.89 46.16
C GLY A 178 -4.17 7.51 45.54
N ALA A 179 -4.27 7.48 44.21
CA ALA A 179 -4.28 6.26 43.40
C ALA A 179 -2.88 6.02 42.82
N ALA A 180 -2.28 4.87 43.12
CA ALA A 180 -1.06 4.43 42.44
C ALA A 180 -1.46 3.73 41.14
N ASN A 181 -0.93 4.22 40.03
CA ASN A 181 -1.13 3.64 38.70
C ASN A 181 0.14 2.90 38.27
N SER A 182 -0.02 1.84 37.50
CA SER A 182 1.09 1.15 36.84
C SER A 182 0.72 0.85 35.39
N LYS A 183 1.72 0.77 34.53
CA LYS A 183 1.51 0.43 33.12
C LYS A 183 1.31 -1.08 32.98
N ARG A 184 0.46 -1.48 32.02
CA ARG A 184 0.28 -2.86 31.58
C ARG A 184 0.29 -2.91 30.07
N TRP A 185 0.80 -4.01 29.53
CA TRP A 185 0.85 -4.31 28.11
C TRP A 185 0.04 -5.56 27.82
N ALA A 186 -0.16 -5.88 26.54
CA ALA A 186 -0.72 -7.15 26.12
C ALA A 186 0.11 -7.80 25.02
N ALA A 187 0.27 -9.12 25.13
CA ALA A 187 0.76 -9.99 24.07
C ALA A 187 -0.43 -10.61 23.35
N LEU A 188 -0.54 -10.38 22.04
CA LEU A 188 -1.56 -11.02 21.21
C LEU A 188 -0.92 -12.06 20.32
N PHE A 189 -1.39 -13.29 20.50
CA PHE A 189 -1.02 -14.47 19.75
C PHE A 189 -2.13 -14.80 18.76
N THR A 190 -1.81 -14.82 17.47
CA THR A 190 -2.76 -15.22 16.41
C THR A 190 -2.31 -16.51 15.73
N CYS A 191 -3.21 -17.49 15.69
CA CYS A 191 -2.96 -18.76 15.02
C CYS A 191 -2.95 -18.55 13.50
N LEU A 192 -1.85 -18.92 12.83
CA LEU A 192 -1.74 -18.81 11.38
C LEU A 192 -2.57 -19.86 10.63
N VAL A 193 -2.88 -20.99 11.30
CA VAL A 193 -3.71 -22.09 10.80
C VAL A 193 -5.20 -21.75 10.90
N THR A 194 -5.73 -21.64 12.11
CA THR A 194 -7.18 -21.47 12.37
C THR A 194 -7.65 -20.03 12.45
N ARG A 195 -6.73 -19.05 12.44
CA ARG A 195 -7.05 -17.62 12.64
C ARG A 195 -7.62 -17.28 14.01
N ALA A 196 -7.49 -18.18 14.98
CA ALA A 196 -7.82 -17.88 16.36
C ALA A 196 -6.88 -16.82 16.96
N VAL A 197 -7.37 -16.11 17.97
CA VAL A 197 -6.64 -15.08 18.71
C VAL A 197 -6.63 -15.44 20.20
N HIS A 198 -5.50 -15.21 20.85
CA HIS A 198 -5.34 -15.33 22.30
C HIS A 198 -4.58 -14.11 22.80
N ILE A 199 -5.09 -13.43 23.82
CA ILE A 199 -4.50 -12.20 24.35
C ILE A 199 -4.12 -12.42 25.81
N GLU A 200 -2.86 -12.14 26.15
CA GLU A 200 -2.31 -12.23 27.51
C GLU A 200 -1.91 -10.85 28.03
N VAL A 201 -2.27 -10.52 29.27
CA VAL A 201 -1.75 -9.31 29.93
C VAL A 201 -0.30 -9.53 30.34
N VAL A 202 0.54 -8.55 30.05
CA VAL A 202 1.96 -8.51 30.40
C VAL A 202 2.18 -7.38 31.39
N GLU A 203 2.79 -7.69 32.53
CA GLU A 203 2.95 -6.71 33.62
C GLU A 203 3.94 -5.61 33.28
N GLU A 204 5.04 -5.98 32.63
CA GLU A 204 6.16 -5.10 32.28
C GLU A 204 6.69 -5.46 30.90
N MET A 205 7.23 -4.48 30.18
CA MET A 205 7.98 -4.73 28.94
C MET A 205 9.35 -5.34 29.28
N SER A 206 9.35 -6.59 29.74
CA SER A 206 10.56 -7.32 30.14
C SER A 206 10.52 -8.75 29.64
N ALA A 207 11.69 -9.35 29.48
CA ALA A 207 11.80 -10.72 29.02
C ALA A 207 11.12 -11.73 29.95
N SER A 208 11.23 -11.53 31.28
CA SER A 208 10.61 -12.39 32.28
C SER A 208 9.07 -12.35 32.19
N SER A 209 8.50 -11.14 32.12
CA SER A 209 7.06 -10.95 31.99
C SER A 209 6.51 -11.53 30.69
N PHE A 210 7.26 -11.41 29.58
CA PHE A 210 6.91 -12.02 28.30
C PHE A 210 6.98 -13.56 28.34
N ILE A 211 8.03 -14.14 28.93
CA ILE A 211 8.15 -15.60 29.11
C ILE A 211 6.98 -16.14 29.94
N ASN A 212 6.58 -15.44 31.01
CA ASN A 212 5.41 -15.83 31.79
C ASN A 212 4.11 -15.81 30.97
N ALA A 213 3.91 -14.81 30.12
CA ALA A 213 2.77 -14.77 29.20
C ALA A 213 2.82 -15.90 28.17
N LEU A 214 4.00 -16.22 27.64
CA LEU A 214 4.22 -17.33 26.72
C LEU A 214 3.90 -18.68 27.38
N LEU A 215 4.34 -18.90 28.62
CA LEU A 215 4.06 -20.12 29.37
C LEU A 215 2.55 -20.30 29.63
N ARG A 216 1.82 -19.24 30.01
CA ARG A 216 0.36 -19.28 30.15
C ARG A 216 -0.33 -19.60 28.83
N PHE A 217 0.11 -18.96 27.75
CA PHE A 217 -0.41 -19.22 26.41
C PHE A 217 -0.20 -20.68 26.00
N GLN A 218 1.00 -21.24 26.17
CA GLN A 218 1.29 -22.64 25.84
C GLN A 218 0.55 -23.63 26.73
N ALA A 219 0.34 -23.31 28.01
CA ALA A 219 -0.45 -24.14 28.91
C ALA A 219 -1.92 -24.25 28.46
N ILE A 220 -2.47 -23.19 27.88
CA ILE A 220 -3.88 -23.15 27.43
C ILE A 220 -4.04 -23.64 25.99
N ARG A 221 -3.08 -23.35 25.10
CA ARG A 221 -3.21 -23.58 23.65
C ARG A 221 -2.33 -24.69 23.10
N GLY A 222 -1.41 -25.20 23.90
CA GLY A 222 -0.45 -26.22 23.50
C GLY A 222 0.88 -25.65 22.98
N PRO A 223 1.80 -26.54 22.59
CA PRO A 223 3.15 -26.16 22.17
C PRO A 223 3.15 -25.42 20.83
N VAL A 224 4.12 -24.51 20.68
CA VAL A 224 4.31 -23.70 19.47
C VAL A 224 5.58 -24.16 18.79
N ARG A 225 5.54 -24.31 17.47
CA ARG A 225 6.72 -24.64 16.65
C ARG A 225 7.41 -23.38 16.15
N ILE A 226 6.61 -22.43 15.64
CA ILE A 226 7.11 -21.24 14.96
C ILE A 226 6.35 -19.99 15.42
N PHE A 227 7.10 -18.98 15.84
CA PHE A 227 6.62 -17.61 16.01
C PHE A 227 6.99 -16.74 14.81
N ARG A 228 6.07 -15.85 14.43
CA ARG A 228 6.29 -14.78 13.47
C ARG A 228 5.91 -13.44 14.07
N SER A 229 6.75 -12.44 13.87
CA SER A 229 6.45 -11.06 14.28
C SER A 229 7.05 -10.08 13.29
N ASP A 230 6.52 -8.86 13.25
CA ASP A 230 7.19 -7.78 12.54
C ASP A 230 8.47 -7.37 13.28
N ARG A 231 9.44 -6.78 12.57
CA ARG A 231 10.58 -6.07 13.16
C ARG A 231 10.14 -4.74 13.79
N GLY A 232 9.08 -4.76 14.59
CA GLY A 232 8.68 -3.63 15.41
C GLY A 232 9.67 -3.40 16.55
N THR A 233 9.75 -2.16 17.01
CA THR A 233 10.59 -1.71 18.14
C THR A 233 10.33 -2.45 19.45
N ASN A 234 9.28 -3.28 19.54
CA ASN A 234 8.92 -4.03 20.73
C ASN A 234 9.69 -5.36 20.88
N PHE A 235 10.22 -5.94 19.80
CA PHE A 235 10.85 -7.28 19.81
C PHE A 235 12.30 -7.32 19.31
N VAL A 236 12.74 -6.26 18.61
CA VAL A 236 14.12 -6.07 18.17
C VAL A 236 14.69 -5.04 19.12
N GLY A 237 15.52 -5.49 20.08
CA GLY A 237 16.10 -4.65 21.12
C GLY A 237 16.76 -3.40 20.54
N THR A 238 16.05 -2.28 20.53
CA THR A 238 16.60 -0.96 20.20
C THR A 238 16.42 -0.09 21.43
N VAL A 239 17.53 0.25 22.08
CA VAL A 239 17.55 1.22 23.18
C VAL A 239 17.20 2.58 22.57
N ASN A 240 15.93 2.96 22.60
CA ASN A 240 15.56 4.36 22.37
C ASN A 240 16.00 5.17 23.59
N GLU A 241 16.35 6.44 23.38
CA GLU A 241 16.86 7.45 24.33
C GLU A 241 16.02 7.66 25.62
N MET A 242 14.93 6.89 25.81
CA MET A 242 13.97 6.98 26.91
C MET A 242 14.04 5.84 27.94
N ASN A 243 15.10 5.01 27.95
CA ASN A 243 15.34 4.00 29.01
C ASN A 243 14.18 2.99 29.21
N ILE A 244 13.47 2.62 28.13
CA ILE A 244 12.44 1.58 28.18
C ILE A 244 13.11 0.25 27.83
N ASN A 245 13.14 -0.68 28.79
CA ASN A 245 13.58 -2.04 28.55
C ASN A 245 12.74 -2.65 27.41
N VAL A 246 13.39 -3.03 26.31
CA VAL A 246 12.75 -3.67 25.15
C VAL A 246 12.91 -5.18 25.29
N ILE A 247 11.93 -5.95 24.78
CA ILE A 247 12.02 -7.40 24.72
C ILE A 247 12.98 -7.77 23.57
N GLU A 248 14.23 -8.12 23.88
CA GLU A 248 15.17 -8.60 22.87
C GLU A 248 14.97 -10.10 22.64
N VAL A 249 14.48 -10.45 21.46
CA VAL A 249 14.21 -11.86 21.09
C VAL A 249 15.42 -12.49 20.37
N GLU A 250 16.24 -11.70 19.68
CA GLU A 250 17.38 -12.20 18.90
C GLU A 250 18.62 -12.54 19.76
N ASN A 251 18.72 -11.96 20.96
CA ASN A 251 19.75 -12.25 21.95
C ASN A 251 19.16 -12.28 23.37
N GLY A 252 19.81 -13.02 24.27
CA GLY A 252 19.44 -13.04 25.69
C GLY A 252 18.45 -14.14 26.11
N PRO A 253 17.71 -13.95 27.22
CA PRO A 253 16.98 -15.02 27.91
C PRO A 253 15.84 -15.63 27.08
N ILE A 254 15.21 -14.85 26.19
CA ILE A 254 14.12 -15.35 25.35
C ILE A 254 14.64 -16.31 24.29
N LYS A 255 15.75 -15.97 23.62
CA LYS A 255 16.38 -16.89 22.66
C LYS A 255 16.75 -18.22 23.29
N ASN A 256 17.34 -18.18 24.49
CA ASN A 256 17.70 -19.39 25.24
C ASN A 256 16.45 -20.21 25.59
N PHE A 257 15.38 -19.55 26.03
CA PHE A 257 14.10 -20.20 26.29
C PHE A 257 13.54 -20.86 25.03
N LEU A 258 13.48 -20.14 23.91
CA LEU A 258 12.95 -20.63 22.63
C LEU A 258 13.77 -21.83 22.12
N GLN A 259 15.11 -21.74 22.14
CA GLN A 259 15.99 -22.84 21.74
C GLN A 259 15.80 -24.09 22.60
N LYS A 260 15.72 -23.93 23.94
CA LYS A 260 15.48 -25.04 24.86
C LYS A 260 14.15 -25.76 24.60
N HIS A 261 13.15 -25.05 24.11
CA HIS A 261 11.83 -25.59 23.79
C HIS A 261 11.66 -25.94 22.29
N GLY A 262 12.73 -25.86 21.48
CA GLY A 262 12.68 -26.17 20.05
C GLY A 262 11.82 -25.21 19.22
N ILE A 263 11.63 -23.98 19.67
CA ILE A 263 10.76 -22.98 19.05
C ILE A 263 11.58 -22.06 18.15
N SER A 264 11.16 -21.91 16.90
CA SER A 264 11.77 -20.97 15.95
C SER A 264 11.06 -19.63 15.95
N TRP A 265 11.80 -18.52 15.94
CA TRP A 265 11.22 -17.18 15.80
C TRP A 265 11.69 -16.53 14.50
N ILE A 266 10.76 -16.11 13.65
CA ILE A 266 11.03 -15.56 12.32
C ILE A 266 10.49 -14.14 12.26
N PHE A 267 11.39 -13.17 12.08
CA PHE A 267 11.00 -11.79 11.85
C PHE A 267 10.56 -11.58 10.40
N ASN A 268 9.41 -10.93 10.21
CA ASN A 268 9.01 -10.46 8.90
C ASN A 268 10.00 -9.38 8.44
N SER A 269 10.38 -9.45 7.17
CA SER A 269 11.21 -8.42 6.55
C SER A 269 10.53 -7.05 6.72
N PRO A 270 11.25 -6.00 7.12
CA PRO A 270 10.66 -4.67 7.28
C PRO A 270 9.98 -4.28 5.97
N HIS A 271 8.71 -3.87 6.04
CA HIS A 271 7.83 -3.47 4.92
C HIS A 271 7.22 -4.62 4.07
N SER A 272 7.23 -5.87 4.56
CA SER A 272 6.55 -7.00 3.89
C SER A 272 5.12 -7.30 4.41
N SER A 273 4.35 -6.23 4.72
CA SER A 273 2.95 -6.29 5.19
C SER A 273 1.98 -7.04 4.25
N HIS A 274 2.40 -7.28 3.00
CA HIS A 274 1.61 -8.04 2.02
C HIS A 274 1.57 -9.54 2.32
N MET A 275 2.60 -10.11 2.96
CA MET A 275 2.60 -11.54 3.32
C MET A 275 1.78 -11.82 4.60
N GLY A 276 1.61 -10.83 5.49
CA GLY A 276 0.83 -10.96 6.71
C GLY A 276 -0.60 -10.40 6.66
N GLY A 277 -1.02 -9.82 5.53
CA GLY A 277 -2.18 -8.93 5.41
C GLY A 277 -3.58 -9.42 5.84
N VAL A 278 -3.78 -10.70 6.18
CA VAL A 278 -5.03 -11.17 6.80
C VAL A 278 -4.93 -11.20 8.33
N TRP A 279 -3.78 -11.60 8.89
CA TRP A 279 -3.59 -11.63 10.34
C TRP A 279 -3.16 -10.26 10.88
N GLU A 280 -2.29 -9.52 10.17
CA GLU A 280 -1.92 -8.13 10.51
C GLU A 280 -3.15 -7.23 10.58
N ARG A 281 -4.11 -7.43 9.67
CA ARG A 281 -5.36 -6.66 9.67
C ARG A 281 -6.21 -6.96 10.90
N MET A 282 -6.25 -8.21 11.36
CA MET A 282 -7.00 -8.63 12.54
C MET A 282 -6.34 -8.13 13.83
N ILE A 283 -5.01 -8.25 13.93
CA ILE A 283 -4.23 -7.67 15.03
C ILE A 283 -4.45 -6.16 15.07
N GLY A 284 -4.31 -5.49 13.91
CA GLY A 284 -4.46 -4.04 13.80
C GLY A 284 -5.86 -3.54 14.18
N VAL A 285 -6.93 -4.21 13.73
CA VAL A 285 -8.31 -3.85 14.13
C VAL A 285 -8.50 -4.06 15.63
N THR A 286 -8.08 -5.22 16.16
CA THR A 286 -8.20 -5.55 17.60
C THR A 286 -7.48 -4.51 18.45
N ARG A 287 -6.22 -4.23 18.11
CA ARG A 287 -5.38 -3.25 18.79
C ARG A 287 -6.00 -1.86 18.78
N ARG A 288 -6.42 -1.34 17.62
CA ARG A 288 -7.02 0.00 17.51
C ARG A 288 -8.28 0.15 18.37
N ILE A 289 -9.14 -0.88 18.39
CA ILE A 289 -10.36 -0.85 19.19
C ILE A 289 -10.02 -0.85 20.69
N LEU A 290 -9.09 -1.73 21.12
CA LEU A 290 -8.66 -1.79 22.51
C LEU A 290 -8.00 -0.48 22.97
N ASP A 291 -7.10 0.08 22.17
CA ASP A 291 -6.43 1.36 22.47
C ASP A 291 -7.44 2.50 22.59
N ALA A 292 -8.39 2.61 21.65
CA ALA A 292 -9.43 3.64 21.68
C ALA A 292 -10.36 3.48 22.90
N MET A 293 -10.77 2.25 23.22
CA MET A 293 -11.65 1.98 24.35
C MET A 293 -10.98 2.25 25.70
N LEU A 294 -9.75 1.79 25.88
CA LEU A 294 -9.04 1.90 27.14
C LEU A 294 -8.55 3.35 27.38
N LEU A 295 -8.28 4.11 26.30
CA LEU A 295 -8.03 5.54 26.39
C LEU A 295 -9.25 6.32 26.90
N GLU A 296 -10.45 6.00 26.38
CA GLU A 296 -11.71 6.67 26.74
C GLU A 296 -12.20 6.30 28.16
N TYR A 297 -11.97 5.07 28.60
CA TYR A 297 -12.45 4.58 29.90
C TYR A 297 -11.67 5.14 31.10
N GLY A 298 -10.42 5.58 30.87
CA GLY A 298 -9.54 6.23 31.87
C GLY A 298 -8.96 5.28 32.93
N SER A 299 -7.88 5.71 33.61
CA SER A 299 -7.09 4.88 34.55
C SER A 299 -7.72 4.65 35.92
N ARG A 300 -8.76 5.41 36.30
CA ARG A 300 -9.33 5.38 37.67
C ARG A 300 -10.14 4.13 38.00
N SER A 301 -10.51 3.32 37.00
CA SER A 301 -11.47 2.21 37.12
C SER A 301 -10.96 0.86 36.63
N LEU A 302 -9.83 0.85 35.90
CA LEU A 302 -9.22 -0.33 35.30
C LEU A 302 -8.20 -0.94 36.27
N THR A 303 -8.47 -2.12 36.82
CA THR A 303 -7.48 -2.89 37.62
C THR A 303 -6.86 -3.99 36.77
N HIS A 304 -5.75 -4.58 37.22
CA HIS A 304 -5.12 -5.72 36.53
C HIS A 304 -6.10 -6.89 36.33
N GLU A 305 -6.90 -7.21 37.34
CA GLU A 305 -7.94 -8.26 37.27
C GLU A 305 -8.99 -7.94 36.19
N VAL A 306 -9.54 -6.72 36.20
CA VAL A 306 -10.56 -6.31 35.22
C VAL A 306 -9.99 -6.34 33.80
N LEU A 307 -8.75 -5.89 33.62
CA LEU A 307 -8.08 -5.91 32.32
C LEU A 307 -7.85 -7.34 31.83
N THR A 308 -7.34 -8.23 32.69
CA THR A 308 -7.08 -9.64 32.34
C THR A 308 -8.35 -10.36 31.90
N THR A 309 -9.42 -10.22 32.68
CA THR A 309 -10.71 -10.85 32.35
C THR A 309 -11.33 -10.23 31.10
N PHE A 310 -11.22 -8.91 30.91
CA PHE A 310 -11.71 -8.25 29.69
C PHE A 310 -10.97 -8.71 28.43
N LEU A 311 -9.63 -8.87 28.45
CA LEU A 311 -8.89 -9.34 27.28
C LEU A 311 -9.19 -10.81 26.95
N ALA A 312 -9.52 -11.63 27.96
CA ALA A 312 -10.03 -12.99 27.75
C ALA A 312 -11.40 -12.97 27.04
N GLU A 313 -12.33 -12.12 27.47
CA GLU A 313 -13.63 -11.89 26.81
C GLU A 313 -13.46 -11.35 25.37
N ALA A 314 -12.54 -10.41 25.16
CA ALA A 314 -12.23 -9.91 23.82
C ALA A 314 -11.72 -11.04 22.90
N SER A 315 -10.85 -11.92 23.41
CA SER A 315 -10.39 -13.11 22.69
C SER A 315 -11.56 -14.04 22.34
N TYR A 316 -12.49 -14.26 23.27
CA TYR A 316 -13.70 -15.05 23.03
C TYR A 316 -14.57 -14.43 21.93
N ILE A 317 -14.84 -13.13 21.99
CA ILE A 317 -15.63 -12.39 21.00
C ILE A 317 -15.02 -12.53 19.59
N ILE A 318 -13.71 -12.32 19.47
CA ILE A 318 -13.00 -12.43 18.19
C ILE A 318 -13.06 -13.86 17.65
N ASN A 319 -12.95 -14.87 18.52
CA ASN A 319 -12.95 -16.28 18.13
C ASN A 319 -14.33 -16.85 17.82
N SER A 320 -15.41 -16.21 18.27
CA SER A 320 -16.79 -16.63 17.94
C SER A 320 -17.22 -16.24 16.52
N ARG A 321 -16.37 -15.54 15.77
CA ARG A 321 -16.70 -15.08 14.41
C ARG A 321 -16.76 -16.26 13.41
N PRO A 322 -17.69 -16.26 12.45
CA PRO A 322 -17.70 -17.25 11.36
C PRO A 322 -16.43 -17.19 10.49
N LEU A 323 -15.87 -18.34 10.14
CA LEU A 323 -14.78 -18.49 9.15
C LEU A 323 -15.30 -18.60 7.71
N VAL A 324 -16.52 -19.14 7.55
CA VAL A 324 -17.20 -19.37 6.27
C VAL A 324 -18.55 -18.68 6.28
N GLU A 325 -19.13 -18.49 5.09
CA GLU A 325 -20.50 -18.04 4.96
C GLU A 325 -21.43 -18.98 5.74
N THR A 326 -22.31 -18.38 6.55
CA THR A 326 -23.27 -19.14 7.34
C THR A 326 -24.27 -19.80 6.41
N SER A 327 -24.42 -21.11 6.52
CA SER A 327 -25.43 -21.88 5.78
C SER A 327 -26.82 -21.29 6.03
N THR A 328 -27.60 -21.13 4.96
CA THR A 328 -29.01 -20.74 5.02
C THR A 328 -29.95 -21.95 5.20
N ASP A 329 -29.41 -23.17 5.24
CA ASP A 329 -30.17 -24.41 5.45
C ASP A 329 -30.62 -24.53 6.92
N PRO A 330 -31.94 -24.55 7.19
CA PRO A 330 -32.49 -24.71 8.54
C PRO A 330 -32.04 -26.00 9.24
N ASN A 331 -31.67 -27.04 8.50
CA ASN A 331 -31.27 -28.34 9.03
C ASN A 331 -29.77 -28.44 9.32
N ASN A 332 -28.96 -27.46 8.89
CA ASN A 332 -27.53 -27.41 9.15
C ASN A 332 -27.05 -25.98 9.46
N PRO A 333 -27.45 -25.41 10.61
CA PRO A 333 -27.07 -24.05 11.02
C PRO A 333 -25.63 -23.95 11.55
N PHE A 334 -24.76 -24.93 11.25
CA PHE A 334 -23.43 -25.00 11.85
C PHE A 334 -22.55 -23.81 11.45
N ILE A 335 -22.14 -23.03 12.46
CA ILE A 335 -21.21 -21.93 12.29
C ILE A 335 -19.80 -22.44 12.60
N LEU A 336 -19.00 -22.65 11.56
CA LEU A 336 -17.57 -22.93 11.72
C LEU A 336 -16.84 -21.65 12.13
N SER A 337 -16.46 -21.54 13.40
CA SER A 337 -15.68 -20.42 13.95
C SER A 337 -14.31 -20.91 14.45
N PRO A 338 -13.32 -20.01 14.66
CA PRO A 338 -12.10 -20.39 15.37
C PRO A 338 -12.38 -21.01 16.74
N LEU A 339 -13.39 -20.52 17.47
CA LEU A 339 -13.79 -21.06 18.76
C LEU A 339 -14.28 -22.51 18.64
N THR A 340 -15.09 -22.80 17.62
CA THR A 340 -15.58 -24.15 17.32
C THR A 340 -14.42 -25.09 17.02
N LEU A 341 -13.43 -24.65 16.25
CA LEU A 341 -12.21 -25.41 15.97
C LEU A 341 -11.35 -25.66 17.21
N LEU A 342 -11.28 -24.69 18.13
CA LEU A 342 -10.45 -24.78 19.33
C LEU A 342 -11.08 -25.63 20.44
N THR A 343 -12.39 -25.55 20.59
CA THR A 343 -13.11 -26.18 21.71
C THR A 343 -13.83 -27.47 21.29
N GLN A 344 -14.00 -27.68 19.98
CA GLN A 344 -14.84 -28.72 19.40
C GLN A 344 -16.30 -28.66 19.86
N LYS A 345 -16.73 -27.54 20.46
CA LYS A 345 -18.10 -27.32 20.91
C LYS A 345 -18.90 -26.67 19.78
N SER A 346 -19.86 -27.41 19.24
CA SER A 346 -20.77 -26.96 18.17
C SER A 346 -21.88 -26.05 18.68
N ASN A 347 -22.30 -26.20 19.94
CA ASN A 347 -23.29 -25.35 20.59
C ASN A 347 -22.59 -24.12 21.19
N VAL A 348 -22.35 -23.11 20.36
CA VAL A 348 -22.00 -21.79 20.88
C VAL A 348 -23.25 -21.24 21.53
N LEU A 349 -23.36 -21.38 22.86
CA LEU A 349 -24.33 -20.63 23.64
C LEU A 349 -24.13 -19.17 23.24
N GLN A 350 -25.18 -18.57 22.66
CA GLN A 350 -25.20 -17.15 22.33
C GLN A 350 -24.68 -16.43 23.57
N SER A 351 -23.57 -15.72 23.43
CA SER A 351 -22.99 -14.96 24.52
C SER A 351 -24.13 -14.14 25.11
N ASN A 352 -24.44 -14.35 26.40
CA ASN A 352 -25.37 -13.55 27.16
C ASN A 352 -24.79 -12.14 27.33
N ILE A 353 -24.47 -11.45 26.23
CA ILE A 353 -24.13 -10.03 26.21
C ILE A 353 -25.46 -9.36 26.53
N ILE A 354 -25.66 -9.15 27.83
CA ILE A 354 -26.81 -8.45 28.38
C ILE A 354 -26.90 -7.11 27.64
N ASP A 355 -28.06 -6.74 27.11
CA ASP A 355 -28.28 -5.40 26.57
C ASP A 355 -28.13 -4.37 27.71
N PHE A 356 -26.96 -3.72 27.77
CA PHE A 356 -26.55 -2.84 28.88
C PHE A 356 -27.18 -1.44 28.84
N GLU A 357 -28.21 -1.20 28.01
CA GLU A 357 -28.96 0.08 28.03
C GLU A 357 -29.69 0.34 29.38
N THR A 358 -29.78 -0.67 30.26
CA THR A 358 -30.55 -0.62 31.51
C THR A 358 -29.73 -0.64 32.81
N VAL A 359 -28.38 -0.62 32.76
CA VAL A 359 -27.56 -0.80 33.98
C VAL A 359 -27.15 0.53 34.62
N ASP A 360 -27.51 0.70 35.90
CA ASP A 360 -27.13 1.86 36.72
C ASP A 360 -25.59 2.02 36.79
N LYS A 361 -25.09 3.24 36.55
CA LYS A 361 -23.67 3.60 36.65
C LYS A 361 -23.09 3.31 38.05
N LYS A 362 -23.92 3.35 39.10
CA LYS A 362 -23.50 2.98 40.47
C LYS A 362 -23.19 1.48 40.61
N ASP A 363 -23.90 0.64 39.86
CA ASP A 363 -23.72 -0.81 39.88
C ASP A 363 -22.46 -1.26 39.14
N LEU A 364 -22.10 -0.55 38.05
CA LEU A 364 -20.81 -0.69 37.38
C LEU A 364 -19.66 -0.38 38.34
N LEU A 365 -19.79 0.63 39.20
CA LEU A 365 -18.77 0.95 40.19
C LEU A 365 -18.67 -0.06 41.34
N ARG A 366 -19.67 -0.89 41.60
CA ARG A 366 -19.70 -1.80 42.76
C ARG A 366 -19.29 -3.23 42.45
N LYS A 367 -19.56 -3.74 41.24
CA LYS A 367 -19.30 -5.13 40.85
C LYS A 367 -18.33 -5.21 39.66
N GLN A 368 -17.12 -5.73 39.88
CA GLN A 368 -16.06 -5.79 38.85
C GLN A 368 -16.48 -6.61 37.62
N TRP A 369 -17.19 -7.73 37.79
CA TRP A 369 -17.66 -8.55 36.66
C TRP A 369 -18.66 -7.81 35.76
N LYS A 370 -19.52 -6.94 36.31
CA LYS A 370 -20.43 -6.10 35.50
C LYS A 370 -19.66 -5.10 34.64
N ARG A 371 -18.50 -4.63 35.12
CA ARG A 371 -17.62 -3.75 34.33
C ARG A 371 -17.01 -4.50 33.16
N VAL A 372 -16.50 -5.70 33.40
CA VAL A 372 -15.94 -6.57 32.34
C VAL A 372 -16.99 -6.81 31.25
N GLN A 373 -18.21 -7.16 31.64
CA GLN A 373 -19.31 -7.39 30.70
C GLN A 373 -19.69 -6.13 29.90
N ASN A 374 -19.72 -4.96 30.53
CA ASN A 374 -19.94 -3.70 29.82
C ASN A 374 -18.80 -3.40 28.82
N LEU A 375 -17.54 -3.58 29.22
CA LEU A 375 -16.39 -3.43 28.32
C LEU A 375 -16.48 -4.43 27.14
N ALA A 376 -16.81 -5.68 27.40
CA ALA A 376 -17.01 -6.70 26.37
C ALA A 376 -18.13 -6.32 25.39
N ALA A 377 -19.26 -5.78 25.88
CA ALA A 377 -20.36 -5.32 25.03
C ALA A 377 -19.96 -4.14 24.12
N ILE A 378 -19.26 -3.14 24.67
CA ILE A 378 -18.73 -2.01 23.89
C ILE A 378 -17.73 -2.51 22.84
N PHE A 379 -16.84 -3.44 23.22
CA PHE A 379 -15.87 -4.04 22.32
C PHE A 379 -16.57 -4.77 21.18
N TRP A 380 -17.57 -5.61 21.47
CA TRP A 380 -18.36 -6.31 20.46
C TRP A 380 -18.99 -5.35 19.45
N LYS A 381 -19.63 -4.27 19.92
CA LYS A 381 -20.28 -3.28 19.05
C LYS A 381 -19.28 -2.62 18.08
N ARG A 382 -18.12 -2.19 18.60
CA ARG A 382 -17.06 -1.56 17.78
C ARG A 382 -16.40 -2.57 16.84
N TRP A 383 -16.07 -3.75 17.36
CA TRP A 383 -15.48 -4.87 16.62
C TRP A 383 -16.34 -5.27 15.44
N LYS A 384 -17.64 -5.48 15.64
CA LYS A 384 -18.57 -5.87 14.57
C LYS A 384 -18.55 -4.87 13.42
N VAL A 385 -18.63 -3.56 13.70
CA VAL A 385 -18.66 -2.51 12.66
C VAL A 385 -17.32 -2.44 11.91
N GLU A 386 -16.21 -2.34 12.64
CA GLU A 386 -14.88 -2.23 12.00
C GLU A 386 -14.50 -3.49 11.22
N TYR A 387 -14.77 -4.67 11.77
CA TYR A 387 -14.48 -5.94 11.13
C TYR A 387 -15.29 -6.13 9.84
N LEU A 388 -16.59 -5.86 9.84
CA LEU A 388 -17.44 -6.00 8.65
C LEU A 388 -16.95 -5.10 7.49
N ASN A 389 -16.52 -3.87 7.79
CA ASN A 389 -15.93 -2.98 6.80
C ASN A 389 -14.64 -3.56 6.17
N THR A 390 -13.90 -4.41 6.89
CA THR A 390 -12.74 -5.10 6.33
C THR A 390 -13.08 -6.27 5.41
N LEU A 391 -14.28 -6.87 5.55
CA LEU A 391 -14.74 -7.99 4.73
C LEU A 391 -15.28 -7.56 3.36
N GLN A 392 -15.78 -6.32 3.24
CA GLN A 392 -16.41 -5.82 2.01
C GLN A 392 -15.42 -5.55 0.86
N ASN A 393 -14.11 -5.45 1.12
CA ASN A 393 -13.12 -5.06 0.11
C ASN A 393 -12.14 -6.18 -0.25
N ARG A 394 -12.23 -6.71 -1.47
CA ARG A 394 -11.14 -7.43 -2.17
C ARG A 394 -11.15 -7.14 -3.68
N ARG A 395 -10.24 -6.28 -4.19
CA ARG A 395 -10.05 -6.06 -5.65
C ARG A 395 -8.68 -5.48 -6.04
N LYS A 396 -7.53 -6.07 -5.66
CA LYS A 396 -6.22 -5.57 -6.16
C LYS A 396 -5.20 -6.69 -6.46
N TRP A 397 -4.44 -6.49 -7.54
CA TRP A 397 -3.25 -7.25 -7.99
C TRP A 397 -3.47 -8.67 -8.51
N THR A 398 -4.33 -8.78 -9.53
CA THR A 398 -4.64 -10.03 -10.23
C THR A 398 -3.77 -10.28 -11.48
N SER A 399 -3.16 -9.24 -12.05
CA SER A 399 -2.31 -9.31 -13.25
C SER A 399 -0.82 -9.46 -12.90
N VAL A 400 -0.09 -10.15 -13.77
CA VAL A 400 1.39 -10.15 -13.76
C VAL A 400 1.85 -8.87 -14.44
N GLU A 401 2.70 -8.10 -13.76
CA GLU A 401 3.29 -6.85 -14.27
C GLU A 401 4.79 -7.04 -14.54
N LYS A 402 5.42 -6.11 -15.26
CA LYS A 402 6.86 -6.16 -15.53
C LYS A 402 7.66 -6.02 -14.23
N ASN A 403 8.65 -6.89 -14.01
CA ASN A 403 9.52 -6.84 -12.84
C ASN A 403 10.41 -5.59 -12.85
N VAL A 404 10.64 -5.01 -11.67
CA VAL A 404 11.71 -4.04 -11.44
C VAL A 404 13.06 -4.77 -11.57
N SER A 405 14.02 -4.14 -12.22
CA SER A 405 15.33 -4.71 -12.56
C SER A 405 16.47 -4.03 -11.79
N LEU A 406 17.63 -4.70 -11.76
CA LEU A 406 18.83 -4.14 -11.16
C LEU A 406 19.25 -2.86 -11.92
N GLY A 407 19.55 -1.80 -11.17
CA GLY A 407 19.96 -0.50 -11.69
C GLY A 407 18.81 0.46 -12.07
N ASP A 408 17.56 0.02 -11.99
CA ASP A 408 16.40 0.91 -12.16
C ASP A 408 16.41 2.08 -11.17
N VAL A 409 16.07 3.27 -11.65
CA VAL A 409 15.92 4.48 -10.81
C VAL A 409 14.48 4.61 -10.39
N VAL A 410 14.24 4.67 -9.08
CA VAL A 410 12.91 4.71 -8.48
C VAL A 410 12.73 5.89 -7.55
N LEU A 411 11.49 6.39 -7.46
CA LEU A 411 11.07 7.31 -6.40
C LEU A 411 10.51 6.48 -5.24
N VAL A 412 11.02 6.70 -4.03
CA VAL A 412 10.65 5.91 -2.84
C VAL A 412 9.63 6.66 -2.01
N ARG A 413 8.50 6.03 -1.70
CA ARG A 413 7.47 6.62 -0.86
C ARG A 413 8.02 6.90 0.54
N ASP A 414 7.88 8.14 0.98
CA ASP A 414 8.01 8.53 2.38
C ASP A 414 6.63 9.02 2.87
N LYS A 415 6.20 8.57 4.05
CA LYS A 415 4.89 8.91 4.60
C LYS A 415 4.88 10.31 5.25
N GLU A 416 6.05 10.80 5.66
CA GLU A 416 6.20 12.09 6.34
C GLU A 416 6.38 13.22 5.33
N LEU A 417 6.79 12.89 4.10
CA LEU A 417 7.05 13.86 3.05
C LEU A 417 5.94 13.91 2.00
N SER A 418 5.70 15.11 1.48
CA SER A 418 4.90 15.27 0.26
C SER A 418 5.57 14.55 -0.92
N ARG A 419 4.76 14.11 -1.88
CA ARG A 419 5.24 13.33 -3.04
C ARG A 419 6.38 14.00 -3.82
N ASN A 420 6.41 15.32 -3.87
CA ASN A 420 7.45 16.06 -4.57
C ASN A 420 8.82 15.98 -3.88
N SER A 421 8.80 15.77 -2.57
CA SER A 421 9.97 15.65 -1.70
C SER A 421 10.38 14.19 -1.45
N TRP A 422 9.74 13.23 -2.10
CA TRP A 422 10.13 11.83 -1.97
C TRP A 422 11.56 11.60 -2.48
N PRO A 423 12.37 10.83 -1.74
CA PRO A 423 13.75 10.57 -2.10
C PRO A 423 13.87 9.63 -3.30
N LEU A 424 14.97 9.78 -4.04
CA LEU A 424 15.36 8.88 -5.13
C LEU A 424 16.17 7.70 -4.60
N GLY A 425 15.98 6.54 -5.22
CA GLY A 425 16.76 5.34 -4.96
C GLY A 425 17.16 4.64 -6.25
N ILE A 426 18.28 3.92 -6.20
CA ILE A 426 18.74 3.02 -7.26
C ILE A 426 18.60 1.59 -6.79
N VAL A 427 18.00 0.73 -7.60
CA VAL A 427 17.86 -0.70 -7.27
C VAL A 427 19.22 -1.38 -7.33
N THR A 428 19.73 -1.84 -6.19
CA THR A 428 21.02 -2.57 -6.10
C THR A 428 20.84 -4.07 -6.19
N LYS A 429 19.68 -4.59 -5.75
CA LYS A 429 19.39 -6.03 -5.78
C LYS A 429 17.90 -6.26 -5.93
N VAL A 430 17.53 -7.25 -6.74
CA VAL A 430 16.15 -7.74 -6.87
C VAL A 430 16.00 -9.06 -6.12
N MET A 431 14.85 -9.25 -5.47
CA MET A 431 14.56 -10.47 -4.72
C MET A 431 13.28 -11.11 -5.29
N PRO A 432 13.42 -12.03 -6.27
CA PRO A 432 12.28 -12.78 -6.78
C PRO A 432 11.76 -13.75 -5.71
N SER A 433 10.44 -13.94 -5.67
CA SER A 433 9.80 -15.03 -4.93
C SER A 433 9.93 -16.35 -5.69
N ASP A 434 9.45 -17.45 -5.11
CA ASP A 434 9.49 -18.80 -5.70
C ASP A 434 8.79 -18.90 -7.07
N ASP A 435 7.89 -17.96 -7.38
CA ASP A 435 7.21 -17.84 -8.67
C ASP A 435 7.93 -16.94 -9.68
N GLY A 436 9.17 -16.52 -9.40
CA GLY A 436 9.99 -15.67 -10.27
C GLY A 436 9.57 -14.19 -10.31
N LEU A 437 8.54 -13.79 -9.54
CA LEU A 437 8.02 -12.43 -9.53
C LEU A 437 8.71 -11.58 -8.47
N VAL A 438 9.17 -10.38 -8.86
CA VAL A 438 9.89 -9.46 -7.97
C VAL A 438 8.87 -8.65 -7.18
N ARG A 439 8.83 -8.86 -5.87
CA ARG A 439 7.97 -8.10 -4.93
C ARG A 439 8.77 -7.23 -3.97
N LYS A 440 10.08 -7.47 -3.89
CA LYS A 440 11.01 -6.83 -2.98
C LYS A 440 12.28 -6.43 -3.73
N VAL A 441 12.78 -5.24 -3.42
CA VAL A 441 14.00 -4.70 -3.99
C VAL A 441 14.84 -4.07 -2.89
N GLU A 442 16.15 -4.21 -3.01
CA GLU A 442 17.11 -3.45 -2.22
C GLU A 442 17.45 -2.18 -2.99
N LEU A 443 17.38 -1.05 -2.30
CA LEU A 443 17.58 0.28 -2.85
C LEU A 443 18.76 0.95 -2.16
N ARG A 444 19.61 1.61 -2.93
CA ARG A 444 20.60 2.56 -2.43
C ARG A 444 20.05 3.97 -2.56
N MET A 445 20.06 4.69 -1.45
CA MET A 445 19.56 6.07 -1.35
C MET A 445 20.64 6.94 -0.71
N ILE A 446 20.69 8.22 -1.07
CA ILE A 446 21.56 9.19 -0.41
C ILE A 446 20.73 9.91 0.65
N ILE A 447 21.11 9.75 1.91
CA ILE A 447 20.48 10.44 3.05
C ILE A 447 21.59 11.18 3.78
N ASP A 448 21.43 12.49 3.96
CA ASP A 448 22.43 13.36 4.62
C ASP A 448 23.84 13.20 4.03
N GLY A 449 23.92 13.11 2.69
CA GLY A 449 25.18 12.94 1.96
C GLY A 449 25.77 11.52 1.97
N ASN A 450 25.20 10.59 2.72
CA ASN A 450 25.73 9.23 2.87
C ASN A 450 24.87 8.19 2.13
N PRO A 451 25.49 7.24 1.40
CA PRO A 451 24.77 6.14 0.78
C PRO A 451 24.29 5.15 1.85
N LYS A 452 22.97 5.00 1.97
CA LYS A 452 22.32 4.00 2.82
C LYS A 452 21.51 3.03 1.97
N THR A 453 21.50 1.78 2.39
CA THR A 453 20.83 0.69 1.68
C THR A 453 19.56 0.29 2.43
N PHE A 454 18.44 0.18 1.72
CA PHE A 454 17.13 -0.11 2.28
C PHE A 454 16.43 -1.21 1.52
N LEU A 455 15.78 -2.11 2.25
CA LEU A 455 14.87 -3.08 1.67
C LEU A 455 13.46 -2.48 1.57
N ARG A 456 12.85 -2.53 0.39
CA ARG A 456 11.50 -2.00 0.14
C ARG A 456 10.64 -2.92 -0.72
N PRO A 457 9.32 -2.98 -0.49
CA PRO A 457 8.39 -3.61 -1.40
C PRO A 457 8.23 -2.74 -2.65
N ILE A 458 7.99 -3.37 -3.79
CA ILE A 458 7.77 -2.61 -5.03
C ILE A 458 6.51 -1.71 -4.96
N SER A 459 5.55 -2.05 -4.08
CA SER A 459 4.34 -1.26 -3.84
C SER A 459 4.59 0.12 -3.22
N GLU A 460 5.81 0.38 -2.77
CA GLU A 460 6.23 1.67 -2.20
C GLU A 460 7.19 2.42 -3.12
N VAL A 461 7.42 1.93 -4.34
CA VAL A 461 8.33 2.58 -5.29
C VAL A 461 7.60 2.94 -6.59
N VAL A 462 8.03 4.04 -7.22
CA VAL A 462 7.58 4.44 -8.55
C VAL A 462 8.78 4.38 -9.49
N LEU A 463 8.70 3.54 -10.52
CA LEU A 463 9.75 3.40 -11.53
C LEU A 463 9.85 4.67 -12.40
N LEU A 464 10.99 5.36 -12.34
CA LEU A 464 11.24 6.60 -13.07
C LEU A 464 12.01 6.34 -14.36
N VAL A 465 13.11 5.60 -14.29
CA VAL A 465 13.99 5.30 -15.43
C VAL A 465 14.31 3.81 -15.39
N GLU A 466 14.08 3.15 -16.51
CA GLU A 466 14.50 1.76 -16.76
C GLU A 466 15.94 1.80 -17.28
N GLN A 467 16.79 0.91 -16.80
CA GLN A 467 18.17 0.80 -17.30
C GLN A 467 18.24 0.12 -18.66
#